data_AF-A0A0G1U2Q3-F1
#
_entry.id   AF-A0A0G1U2Q3-F1
#
_cell.length_a   1.000
_cell.length_b   1.000
_cell.length_c   1.000
_cell.angle_alpha   90.00
_cell.angle_beta   90.00
_cell.angle_gamma   90.00
#
_symmetry.space_group_name_H-M   'P 1'
#
loop_
_entity.id
_entity.type
_entity.pdbx_description
1 polymer ?
#
loop_
_entity_poly.entity_id
_entity_poly.type
_entity_poly.pdbx_seq_one_letter_code
_entity_poly.pdbx_strand_id
1 'polypeptide(L)'
;MCSACHVAVRPTDYFCFNCGKNLHAAPPGTAPADQVKLYLGSVFLAPMGIFWGLRYLRQESQKSKIVGIAAMVLSVVTILIVVQYAVALANSINSQVGQQLQGIEGF
;
A
#
# COMPACT_ATOMS: atom_id res chain seq x y z
N MET A 1 19.33 3.06 26.18
CA MET A 1 20.67 2.43 26.30
C MET A 1 20.78 1.29 25.30
N CYS A 2 21.95 1.09 24.69
CA CYS A 2 22.19 -0.03 23.77
C CYS A 2 22.26 -1.37 24.53
N SER A 3 21.53 -2.39 24.11
CA SER A 3 21.49 -3.70 24.79
C SER A 3 22.73 -4.58 24.61
N ALA A 4 23.73 -4.17 23.82
CA ALA A 4 25.00 -4.89 23.69
C ALA A 4 26.16 -4.19 24.39
N CYS A 5 26.37 -2.90 24.12
CA CYS A 5 27.51 -2.15 24.67
C CYS A 5 27.13 -1.20 25.81
N HIS A 6 25.85 -1.17 26.23
CA HIS A 6 25.33 -0.37 27.35
C HIS A 6 25.56 1.15 27.26
N VAL A 7 26.04 1.64 26.11
CA VAL A 7 26.21 3.07 25.84
C VAL A 7 24.85 3.77 25.73
N ALA A 8 24.81 5.03 26.20
CA ALA A 8 23.70 5.94 25.96
C ALA A 8 23.62 6.28 24.46
N VAL A 9 22.56 5.83 23.81
CA VAL A 9 22.24 6.07 22.39
C VAL A 9 20.99 6.91 22.30
N ARG A 10 20.86 7.74 21.27
CA ARG A 10 19.64 8.54 21.08
C ARG A 10 18.51 7.60 20.64
N PRO A 11 17.26 7.87 21.06
CA PRO A 11 16.11 7.07 20.63
C PRO A 11 15.85 7.16 19.11
N THR A 12 16.46 8.12 18.41
CA THR A 12 16.39 8.27 16.95
C THR A 12 17.48 7.51 16.19
N ASP A 13 18.47 6.92 16.88
CA ASP A 13 19.57 6.21 16.23
C ASP A 13 19.11 4.82 15.76
N TYR A 14 19.29 4.53 14.46
CA TYR A 14 19.00 3.19 13.90
C TYR A 14 20.09 2.18 14.24
N PHE A 15 21.33 2.63 14.36
CA PHE A 15 22.49 1.80 14.69
C PHE A 15 23.22 2.41 15.88
N CYS A 16 23.79 1.56 16.73
CA CYS A 16 24.69 2.03 17.78
C CYS A 16 26.00 2.50 17.17
N PHE A 17 26.39 3.75 17.42
CA PHE A 17 27.65 4.33 16.95
C PHE A 17 28.91 3.64 17.49
N ASN A 18 28.80 2.94 18.63
CA ASN A 18 29.95 2.28 19.25
C ASN A 18 30.13 0.83 18.78
N CYS A 19 29.04 0.03 18.77
CA CYS A 19 29.13 -1.40 18.46
C CYS A 19 28.46 -1.82 17.15
N GLY A 20 27.86 -0.89 16.40
CA GLY A 20 27.16 -1.18 15.15
C GLY A 20 25.86 -1.98 15.30
N LYS A 21 25.44 -2.33 16.53
CA LYS A 21 24.21 -3.10 16.75
C LYS A 21 23.00 -2.33 16.25
N ASN A 22 22.14 -3.03 15.50
CA ASN A 22 20.90 -2.47 14.99
C ASN A 22 19.91 -2.25 16.15
N LEU A 23 19.53 -0.99 16.38
CA LEU A 23 18.65 -0.56 17.47
C LEU A 23 17.19 -0.51 17.02
N HIS A 24 16.95 -0.14 15.76
CA HIS A 24 15.61 0.00 15.18
C HIS A 24 15.55 -0.60 13.78
N ALA A 25 14.39 -1.08 13.36
CA ALA A 25 14.22 -1.58 12.00
C ALA A 25 14.60 -0.51 10.97
N ALA A 26 15.33 -0.91 9.92
CA ALA A 26 15.76 0.00 8.87
C ALA A 26 14.55 0.77 8.30
N PRO A 27 14.69 2.10 8.11
CA PRO A 27 13.61 2.88 7.55
C PRO A 27 13.32 2.38 6.12
N PRO A 28 12.04 2.19 5.76
CA PRO A 28 11.66 1.99 4.37
C PRO A 28 12.38 2.97 3.44
N GLY A 29 12.95 2.44 2.36
CA GLY A 29 13.67 3.22 1.37
C GLY A 29 12.77 4.26 0.74
N THR A 30 13.24 5.51 0.69
CA THR A 30 12.54 6.62 0.01
C THR A 30 13.14 6.89 -1.38
N ALA A 31 14.01 6.01 -1.86
CA ALA A 31 14.59 6.12 -3.19
C ALA A 31 13.49 6.03 -4.27
N PRO A 32 13.66 6.69 -5.42
CA PRO A 32 12.65 6.71 -6.49
C PRO A 32 12.28 5.29 -6.97
N ALA A 33 13.26 4.37 -7.02
CA ALA A 33 13.00 2.98 -7.36
C ALA A 33 12.08 2.25 -6.36
N ASP A 34 12.19 2.58 -5.06
CA ASP A 34 11.36 1.99 -4.01
C ASP A 34 9.94 2.57 -4.01
N GLN A 35 9.81 3.86 -4.34
CA GLN A 35 8.52 4.51 -4.51
C GLN A 35 7.74 3.92 -5.69
N VAL A 36 8.40 3.67 -6.83
CA VAL A 36 7.76 3.04 -8.00
C VAL A 36 7.22 1.65 -7.66
N LYS A 37 8.01 0.82 -6.97
CA LYS A 37 7.57 -0.51 -6.52
C LYS A 37 6.39 -0.42 -5.57
N LEU A 38 6.44 0.52 -4.62
CA LEU A 38 5.35 0.74 -3.66
C LEU A 38 4.06 1.13 -4.37
N TYR A 39 4.12 2.08 -5.31
CA TYR A 39 2.94 2.55 -6.05
C TYR A 39 2.37 1.48 -6.97
N LEU A 40 3.23 0.79 -7.74
CA LEU A 40 2.79 -0.34 -8.56
C LEU A 40 2.10 -1.42 -7.71
N GLY A 41 2.73 -1.83 -6.61
CA GLY A 41 2.13 -2.83 -5.73
C GLY A 41 0.85 -2.34 -5.04
N SER A 42 0.72 -1.03 -4.77
CA SER A 42 -0.49 -0.43 -4.20
C SER A 42 -1.69 -0.42 -5.17
N VAL A 43 -1.43 -0.36 -6.48
CA VAL A 43 -2.44 -0.49 -7.55
C VAL A 43 -2.82 -1.95 -7.75
N PHE A 44 -1.83 -2.80 -8.01
CA PHE A 44 -2.08 -4.20 -8.40
C PHE A 44 -2.57 -5.08 -7.24
N LEU A 45 -2.17 -4.76 -6.01
CA LEU A 45 -2.62 -5.44 -4.80
C LEU A 45 -3.35 -4.48 -3.87
N ALA A 46 -4.37 -3.75 -4.34
CA ALA A 46 -5.30 -3.12 -3.39
C ALA A 46 -5.91 -4.23 -2.50
N PRO A 47 -5.85 -4.19 -1.14
CA PRO A 47 -5.63 -3.07 -0.20
C PRO A 47 -4.22 -2.98 0.43
N MET A 48 -3.22 -3.73 -0.04
CA MET A 48 -1.87 -3.77 0.52
C MET A 48 -1.16 -2.41 0.53
N GLY A 49 -1.54 -1.47 -0.36
CA GLY A 49 -1.04 -0.09 -0.29
C GLY A 49 -1.40 0.63 1.00
N ILE A 50 -2.52 0.26 1.66
CA ILE A 50 -2.87 0.76 2.99
C ILE A 50 -1.94 0.16 4.05
N PHE A 51 -1.72 -1.15 4.00
CA PHE A 51 -0.86 -1.84 4.96
C PHE A 51 0.61 -1.39 4.86
N TRP A 52 1.11 -1.22 3.64
CA TRP A 52 2.47 -0.70 3.42
C TRP A 52 2.56 0.79 3.71
N GLY A 53 1.55 1.59 3.35
CA GLY A 53 1.48 3.02 3.68
C GLY A 53 1.54 3.29 5.19
N LEU A 54 0.91 2.44 6.01
CA LEU A 54 1.00 2.51 7.48
C LEU A 54 2.44 2.37 8.00
N ARG A 55 3.27 1.55 7.33
CA ARG A 55 4.69 1.39 7.69
C ARG A 55 5.51 2.65 7.38
N TYR A 56 5.13 3.41 6.35
CA TYR A 56 5.75 4.68 6.00
C TYR A 56 5.30 5.83 6.91
N LEU A 57 4.03 5.83 7.35
CA LEU A 57 3.48 6.81 8.30
C LEU A 57 4.11 6.73 9.69
N ARG A 58 4.59 5.55 10.10
CA ARG A 58 5.28 5.34 11.37
C ARG A 58 6.69 5.95 11.43
N GLN A 59 7.22 6.45 10.31
CA GLN A 59 8.51 7.16 10.32
C GLN A 59 8.35 8.61 10.77
N GLU A 60 9.36 9.16 11.45
CA GLU A 60 9.38 10.59 11.83
C GLU A 60 9.58 11.52 10.63
N SER A 61 10.19 11.03 9.55
CA SER A 61 10.54 11.84 8.38
C SER A 61 9.29 12.28 7.59
N GLN A 62 9.18 13.58 7.32
CA GLN A 62 8.07 14.16 6.56
C GLN A 62 7.93 13.55 5.15
N LYS A 63 9.05 13.28 4.49
CA LYS A 63 9.07 12.65 3.15
C LYS A 63 8.41 11.26 3.17
N SER A 64 8.71 10.42 4.16
CA SER A 64 8.11 9.10 4.25
C SER A 64 6.61 9.17 4.55
N LYS A 65 6.17 10.13 5.37
CA LYS A 65 4.73 10.33 5.64
C LYS A 65 3.96 10.68 4.36
N ILE A 66 4.50 11.58 3.53
CA ILE A 66 3.88 11.97 2.25
C ILE A 66 3.76 10.75 1.32
N VAL A 67 4.83 9.94 1.21
CA VAL A 67 4.81 8.73 0.37
C VAL A 67 3.77 7.72 0.87
N GLY A 68 3.66 7.54 2.19
CA GLY A 68 2.64 6.67 2.80
C GLY A 68 1.21 7.12 2.52
N ILE A 69 0.93 8.43 2.64
CA ILE A 69 -0.39 9.01 2.33
C ILE A 69 -0.69 8.86 0.84
N ALA A 70 0.28 9.15 -0.03
CA ALA A 70 0.10 9.00 -1.47
C ALA A 70 -0.27 7.55 -1.84
N ALA A 71 0.43 6.56 -1.28
CA ALA A 71 0.11 5.15 -1.52
C ALA A 71 -1.31 4.78 -1.05
N MET A 72 -1.75 5.28 0.11
CA MET A 72 -3.11 5.04 0.61
C MET A 72 -4.18 5.64 -0.31
N VAL A 73 -4.02 6.91 -0.69
CA VAL A 73 -4.96 7.59 -1.59
C VAL A 73 -5.05 6.85 -2.93
N LEU A 74 -3.90 6.43 -3.45
CA LEU A 74 -3.81 5.73 -4.73
C LEU A 74 -4.51 4.36 -4.67
N SER A 75 -4.40 3.63 -3.56
CA SER A 75 -5.19 2.41 -3.33
C SER A 75 -6.69 2.67 -3.24
N VAL A 76 -7.13 3.73 -2.56
CA VAL A 76 -8.56 4.08 -2.47
C VAL A 76 -9.14 4.40 -3.85
N VAL A 77 -8.44 5.23 -4.64
CA VAL A 77 -8.85 5.56 -6.01
C VAL A 77 -8.93 4.32 -6.88
N THR A 78 -7.95 3.41 -6.78
CA THR A 78 -7.95 2.15 -7.55
C THR A 78 -9.15 1.29 -7.20
N ILE A 79 -9.49 1.15 -5.91
CA ILE A 79 -10.66 0.38 -5.46
C ILE A 79 -11.94 0.96 -6.06
N LEU A 80 -12.12 2.28 -6.03
CA LEU A 80 -13.31 2.93 -6.59
C LEU A 80 -13.45 2.65 -8.09
N ILE A 81 -12.36 2.74 -8.85
CA ILE A 81 -12.36 2.45 -10.28
C ILE A 81 -12.72 0.99 -10.53
N VAL A 82 -12.07 0.04 -9.85
CA VAL A 82 -12.31 -1.40 -10.03
C VAL A 82 -13.75 -1.76 -9.70
N VAL A 83 -14.32 -1.21 -8.62
CA VAL A 83 -15.72 -1.44 -8.24
C VAL A 83 -16.67 -0.92 -9.33
N GLN A 84 -16.44 0.26 -9.86
CA GLN A 84 -17.29 0.80 -10.94
C GLN A 84 -17.26 -0.07 -12.19
N TYR A 85 -16.07 -0.52 -12.60
CA TYR A 85 -15.94 -1.44 -13.74
C TYR A 85 -16.60 -2.78 -13.47
N ALA A 86 -16.44 -3.34 -12.28
CA ALA A 86 -17.06 -4.61 -11.90
C ALA A 86 -18.59 -4.52 -11.92
N VAL A 87 -19.16 -3.45 -11.39
CA VAL A 87 -20.61 -3.20 -11.41
C VAL A 87 -21.12 -3.01 -12.83
N ALA A 88 -20.42 -2.22 -13.66
CA ALA A 88 -20.78 -2.01 -15.05
C ALA A 88 -20.76 -3.33 -15.85
N LEU A 89 -19.73 -4.16 -15.62
CA LEU A 89 -19.62 -5.48 -16.24
C LEU A 89 -20.75 -6.42 -15.78
N ALA A 90 -21.03 -6.48 -14.47
CA ALA A 90 -22.12 -7.29 -13.93
C ALA A 90 -23.49 -6.90 -14.51
N ASN A 91 -23.75 -5.60 -14.63
CA ASN A 91 -24.97 -5.08 -15.24
C ASN A 91 -25.06 -5.43 -16.73
N SER A 92 -23.95 -5.34 -17.46
CA SER A 92 -23.90 -5.74 -18.88
C SER A 92 -24.21 -7.23 -19.05
N ILE A 93 -23.64 -8.10 -18.21
CA ILE A 93 -23.92 -9.55 -18.24
C ILE A 93 -25.39 -9.82 -17.90
N ASN A 94 -25.93 -9.21 -16.84
CA ASN A 94 -27.33 -9.38 -16.45
C ASN A 94 -28.30 -9.00 -17.58
N SER A 95 -28.01 -7.90 -18.28
CA SER A 95 -28.85 -7.46 -19.41
C SER A 95 -28.80 -8.43 -20.59
N GLN A 96 -27.63 -9.02 -20.90
CA GLN A 96 -27.47 -9.99 -21.98
C GLN A 96 -28.16 -11.32 -21.66
N VAL A 97 -28.03 -11.82 -20.43
CA VAL A 97 -28.67 -13.07 -19.99
C VAL A 97 -30.20 -12.93 -19.98
N GLY A 98 -30.73 -11.79 -19.51
CA GLY A 98 -32.18 -11.54 -19.51
C GLY A 98 -32.78 -11.52 -20.91
N GLN A 99 -32.06 -10.93 -21.89
CA GLN A 99 -32.48 -10.93 -23.29
C GLN A 99 -32.41 -12.32 -23.94
N GLN A 100 -31.41 -13.14 -23.58
CA GLN A 100 -31.32 -14.52 -24.07
C GLN A 100 -32.45 -15.41 -23.54
N LEU A 101 -32.84 -15.27 -22.28
CA LEU A 101 -33.93 -16.07 -21.68
C LEU A 101 -35.28 -15.80 -22.36
N GLN A 102 -35.62 -14.53 -22.63
CA GLN A 102 -36.85 -14.16 -23.34
C GLN A 102 -36.91 -14.72 -24.77
N GLY A 103 -35.76 -14.89 -25.43
CA GLY A 103 -35.69 -15.51 -26.75
C GLY A 103 -35.91 -17.03 -26.75
N ILE A 104 -35.70 -17.69 -25.61
CA ILE A 104 -35.86 -19.15 -25.45
C ILE A 104 -37.28 -19.50 -24.99
N GLU A 105 -37.92 -18.66 -24.18
CA GLU A 105 -39.32 -18.85 -23.73
C GLU A 105 -40.38 -18.49 -24.81
N GLY A 106 -39.94 -17.85 -25.90
CA GLY A 106 -40.79 -17.49 -27.05
C GLY A 106 -40.88 -18.55 -28.15
N PHE A 107 -40.29 -19.73 -27.95
CA PHE A 107 -40.38 -20.92 -28.82
C PHE A 107 -41.21 -22.02 -28.14
#